data_AF-A0A8E5MIP5-F1
#
_entry.id   AF-A0A8E5MIP5-F1
#
_cell.length_a   1.000
_cell.length_b   1.000
_cell.length_c   1.000
_cell.angle_alpha   90.00
_cell.angle_beta   90.00
_cell.angle_gamma   90.00
#
_symmetry.space_group_name_H-M   'P 1'
#
loop_
_entity.id
_entity.type
_entity.pdbx_description
1 polymer ?
#
loop_
_entity_poly.entity_id
_entity_poly.type
_entity_poly.pdbx_seq_one_letter_code
_entity_poly.pdbx_strand_id
1 'polypeptide(L)'
;MSATLKSHLSSLLQTGAGSDMTIISNDRHFKLQEAIDNTFTIQNFDTDTVNRMLQFMYGVTYDEAPSEENNQVDGETQSELSPSDQVRDHLKVNRIADFYQLPELASLASSRIKLILQEDWSLDCFMTVAAELPHLAVCRNLSDMAAEIAMDHLHEFVSDNRFEALEVIDRFAFKLLRDCGQNVKAMQEELEALRTCLAKANKTLQNAKDSLEVLQKTEKCRHCAVGKFDCYIAPDYILRCSNCNTKHRE
;
A
#
# COMPACT_ATOMS: atom_id res chain seq x y z
N MET A 1 7.95 -6.83 -26.12
CA MET A 1 7.85 -6.16 -27.43
C MET A 1 9.14 -5.40 -27.70
N SER A 2 9.73 -5.44 -28.89
CA SER A 2 11.00 -4.72 -29.16
C SER A 2 10.77 -3.21 -29.23
N ALA A 3 11.78 -2.41 -28.83
CA ALA A 3 11.71 -0.94 -28.85
C ALA A 3 11.42 -0.40 -30.27
N THR A 4 11.98 -1.06 -31.29
CA THR A 4 11.75 -0.73 -32.69
C THR A 4 10.29 -0.95 -33.11
N LEU A 5 9.61 -1.99 -32.63
CA LEU A 5 8.20 -2.20 -32.98
C LEU A 5 7.29 -1.13 -32.35
N LYS A 6 7.56 -0.75 -31.10
CA LYS A 6 6.83 0.33 -30.41
C LYS A 6 6.91 1.67 -31.14
N SER A 7 8.12 2.06 -31.57
CA SER A 7 8.29 3.34 -32.27
C SER A 7 7.57 3.37 -33.63
N HIS A 8 7.57 2.26 -34.36
CA HIS A 8 6.82 2.15 -35.61
C HIS A 8 5.30 2.21 -35.39
N LEU A 9 4.77 1.50 -34.37
CA LEU A 9 3.34 1.55 -34.04
C LEU A 9 2.90 2.95 -33.62
N SER A 10 3.69 3.65 -32.80
CA SER A 10 3.43 5.06 -32.43
C SER A 10 3.38 5.98 -33.66
N SER A 11 4.31 5.81 -34.60
CA SER A 11 4.34 6.55 -35.85
C SER A 11 3.10 6.30 -36.72
N LEU A 12 2.59 5.07 -36.78
CA LEU A 12 1.35 4.75 -37.50
C LEU A 12 0.14 5.45 -36.88
N LEU A 13 0.03 5.49 -35.55
CA LEU A 13 -1.05 6.19 -34.85
C LEU A 13 -1.02 7.70 -35.13
N GLN A 14 0.17 8.32 -35.10
CA GLN A 14 0.32 9.76 -35.34
C GLN A 14 0.04 10.16 -36.79
N THR A 15 0.48 9.34 -37.74
CA THR A 15 0.38 9.67 -39.18
C THR A 15 -0.96 9.25 -39.79
N GLY A 16 -1.66 8.29 -39.17
CA GLY A 16 -2.85 7.66 -39.76
C GLY A 16 -2.54 6.91 -41.07
N ALA A 17 -1.28 6.49 -41.26
CA ALA A 17 -0.87 5.77 -42.46
C ALA A 17 -1.48 4.36 -42.46
N GLY A 18 -2.24 4.03 -43.51
CA GLY A 18 -2.85 2.71 -43.67
C GLY A 18 -4.11 2.46 -42.83
N SER A 19 -4.72 3.50 -42.27
CA SER A 19 -5.94 3.37 -41.46
C SER A 19 -7.17 2.97 -42.27
N ASP A 20 -8.00 2.09 -41.70
CA ASP A 20 -9.28 1.61 -42.24
C ASP A 20 -10.49 1.97 -41.33
N MET A 21 -10.24 2.43 -40.10
CA MET A 21 -11.23 2.80 -39.09
C MET A 21 -11.01 4.23 -38.59
N THR A 22 -12.08 4.91 -38.19
CA THR A 22 -12.02 6.23 -37.53
C THR A 22 -12.76 6.21 -36.19
N ILE A 23 -12.09 6.54 -35.09
CA ILE A 23 -12.75 6.85 -33.82
C ILE A 23 -13.06 8.33 -33.74
N ILE A 24 -14.27 8.70 -33.34
CA ILE A 24 -14.64 10.11 -33.11
C ILE A 24 -14.91 10.30 -31.62
N SER A 25 -14.21 11.24 -30.97
CA SER A 25 -14.48 11.67 -29.60
C SER A 25 -14.57 13.19 -29.56
N ASN A 26 -15.74 13.72 -29.16
CA ASN A 26 -16.04 15.14 -29.07
C ASN A 26 -15.55 15.95 -30.29
N ASP A 27 -15.98 15.53 -31.49
CA ASP A 27 -15.65 16.13 -32.80
C ASP A 27 -14.19 15.98 -33.28
N ARG A 28 -13.31 15.31 -32.51
CA ARG A 28 -11.96 14.92 -32.98
C ARG A 28 -11.96 13.51 -33.56
N HIS A 29 -11.32 13.37 -34.72
CA HIS A 29 -11.19 12.12 -35.46
C HIS A 29 -9.82 11.47 -35.24
N PHE A 30 -9.82 10.20 -34.87
CA PHE A 30 -8.65 9.34 -34.67
C PHE A 30 -8.69 8.22 -35.70
N LYS A 31 -7.61 7.95 -36.42
CA LYS A 31 -7.61 6.91 -37.47
C LYS A 31 -6.89 5.64 -37.00
N LEU A 32 -7.50 4.48 -37.20
CA LEU A 32 -7.08 3.15 -36.73
C LEU A 32 -7.10 2.11 -37.87
N GLN A 33 -6.49 0.94 -37.68
CA GLN A 33 -6.25 -0.07 -38.75
C GLN A 33 -7.10 -1.36 -38.62
N GLU A 34 -8.21 -1.38 -37.88
CA GLU A 34 -9.05 -2.59 -37.81
C GLU A 34 -10.58 -2.31 -37.71
N ALA A 35 -11.36 -2.24 -38.82
CA ALA A 35 -12.84 -2.46 -38.80
C ALA A 35 -13.56 -2.60 -40.17
N ILE A 36 -14.77 -3.18 -40.15
CA ILE A 36 -15.70 -3.36 -41.30
C ILE A 36 -16.71 -2.18 -41.42
N ASP A 37 -17.09 -1.56 -40.29
CA ASP A 37 -17.81 -0.28 -40.26
C ASP A 37 -16.81 0.80 -39.85
N ASN A 38 -16.43 1.66 -40.79
CA ASN A 38 -15.22 2.50 -40.70
C ASN A 38 -15.31 3.67 -39.70
N THR A 39 -16.32 3.72 -38.82
CA THR A 39 -16.45 4.80 -37.82
C THR A 39 -17.04 4.33 -36.50
N PHE A 40 -16.34 4.58 -35.39
CA PHE A 40 -16.76 4.29 -34.02
C PHE A 40 -16.77 5.56 -33.18
N THR A 41 -17.86 5.90 -32.49
CA THR A 41 -17.97 7.17 -31.75
C THR A 41 -17.91 6.93 -30.24
N ILE A 42 -17.03 7.65 -29.54
CA ILE A 42 -16.86 7.64 -28.08
C ILE A 42 -17.39 8.96 -27.53
N GLN A 43 -18.53 8.92 -26.82
CA GLN A 43 -19.22 10.13 -26.34
C GLN A 43 -19.01 10.42 -24.85
N ASN A 44 -18.60 9.41 -24.06
CA ASN A 44 -18.57 9.49 -22.60
C ASN A 44 -17.20 9.86 -22.01
N PHE A 45 -16.22 10.12 -22.86
CA PHE A 45 -14.85 10.39 -22.46
C PHE A 45 -14.30 11.58 -23.22
N ASP A 46 -13.52 12.41 -22.55
CA ASP A 46 -12.80 13.51 -23.18
C ASP A 46 -11.72 12.98 -24.13
N THR A 47 -11.35 13.82 -25.08
CA THR A 47 -10.40 13.47 -26.14
C THR A 47 -9.04 13.07 -25.58
N ASP A 48 -8.55 13.74 -24.54
CA ASP A 48 -7.21 13.47 -24.01
C ASP A 48 -7.16 12.10 -23.34
N THR A 49 -8.20 11.75 -22.58
CA THR A 49 -8.39 10.40 -22.02
C THR A 49 -8.47 9.33 -23.11
N VAL A 50 -9.20 9.58 -24.20
CA VAL A 50 -9.28 8.67 -25.35
C VAL A 50 -7.91 8.52 -26.02
N ASN A 51 -7.17 9.62 -26.22
CA ASN A 51 -5.85 9.59 -26.82
C ASN A 51 -4.86 8.79 -25.95
N ARG A 52 -4.88 8.98 -24.63
CA ARG A 52 -4.09 8.21 -23.66
C ARG A 52 -4.39 6.70 -23.75
N MET A 53 -5.66 6.33 -23.87
CA MET A 53 -6.05 4.93 -24.11
C MET A 53 -5.47 4.39 -25.43
N LEU A 54 -5.56 5.16 -26.52
CA LEU A 54 -5.03 4.75 -27.82
C LEU A 54 -3.51 4.63 -27.83
N GLN A 55 -2.79 5.56 -27.20
CA GLN A 55 -1.33 5.47 -27.01
C GLN A 55 -0.95 4.14 -26.36
N PHE A 56 -1.66 3.76 -25.30
CA PHE A 56 -1.46 2.47 -24.65
C PHE A 56 -1.71 1.28 -25.58
N MET A 57 -2.78 1.30 -26.37
CA MET A 57 -3.08 0.22 -27.33
C MET A 57 -1.99 0.07 -28.41
N TYR A 58 -1.32 1.16 -28.79
CA TYR A 58 -0.19 1.14 -29.71
C TYR A 58 1.16 0.89 -29.01
N GLY A 59 1.16 0.54 -27.72
CA GLY A 59 2.34 0.14 -26.95
C GLY A 59 3.19 1.29 -26.41
N VAL A 60 2.69 2.52 -26.50
CA VAL A 60 3.26 3.74 -25.92
C VAL A 60 2.74 3.88 -24.49
N THR A 61 3.55 4.35 -23.55
CA THR A 61 3.01 4.66 -22.22
C THR A 61 2.23 5.97 -22.31
N TYR A 62 1.01 6.00 -21.77
CA TYR A 62 0.12 7.15 -21.95
C TYR A 62 0.53 8.39 -21.13
N ASP A 63 1.58 8.26 -20.33
CA ASP A 63 2.22 9.31 -19.54
C ASP A 63 3.44 9.91 -20.26
N GLU A 64 3.92 9.27 -21.32
CA GLU A 64 4.91 9.87 -22.21
C GLU A 64 4.21 10.97 -23.00
N ALA A 65 4.45 12.23 -22.60
CA ALA A 65 4.12 13.36 -23.45
C ALA A 65 4.69 13.11 -24.85
N PRO A 66 3.95 13.44 -25.93
CA PRO A 66 4.54 13.41 -27.26
C PRO A 66 5.81 14.26 -27.21
N SER A 67 6.97 13.66 -27.45
CA SER A 67 8.23 14.39 -27.55
C SER A 67 8.07 15.41 -28.66
N GLU A 68 7.85 16.66 -28.28
CA GLU A 68 7.87 17.80 -29.19
C GLU A 68 9.30 17.97 -29.71
N GLU A 69 9.64 17.26 -30.78
CA GLU A 69 10.73 17.70 -31.63
C GLU A 69 10.28 18.98 -32.35
N ASN A 70 10.80 20.09 -31.82
CA ASN A 70 10.84 21.44 -32.40
C ASN A 70 9.52 22.23 -32.44
N ASN A 71 9.33 23.10 -31.45
CA ASN A 71 9.32 24.55 -31.71
C ASN A 71 9.65 25.35 -30.44
N GLN A 72 10.76 26.07 -30.49
CA GLN A 72 11.07 27.15 -29.56
C GLN A 72 10.09 28.30 -29.77
N VAL A 73 9.20 28.56 -28.80
CA VAL A 73 8.67 29.92 -28.54
C VAL A 73 8.39 30.05 -27.04
N ASP A 74 9.12 30.98 -26.41
CA ASP A 74 8.87 31.70 -25.16
C ASP A 74 8.18 30.99 -23.98
N GLY A 75 9.00 30.60 -23.00
CA GLY A 75 8.99 31.30 -21.71
C GLY A 75 7.68 31.42 -20.93
N GLU A 76 6.81 30.41 -20.95
CA GLU A 76 5.75 30.27 -19.95
C GLU A 76 6.04 29.05 -19.08
N THR A 77 6.20 29.31 -17.78
CA THR A 77 6.40 28.34 -16.72
C THR A 77 5.49 27.15 -16.92
N GLN A 78 6.07 25.96 -17.15
CA GLN A 78 5.36 24.69 -16.99
C GLN A 78 4.80 24.70 -15.56
N SER A 79 3.52 25.02 -15.42
CA SER A 79 2.81 24.92 -14.16
C SER A 79 2.89 23.45 -13.77
N GLU A 80 3.71 23.11 -12.77
CA GLU A 80 3.67 21.79 -12.14
C GLU A 80 2.21 21.53 -11.75
N LEU A 81 1.56 20.61 -12.47
CA LEU A 81 0.19 20.21 -12.17
C LEU A 81 0.13 19.74 -10.73
N SER A 82 -0.89 20.18 -9.98
CA SER A 82 -1.02 19.75 -8.59
C SER A 82 -1.17 18.23 -8.52
N PRO A 83 -0.74 17.57 -7.43
CA PRO A 83 -0.92 16.12 -7.25
C PRO A 83 -2.37 15.68 -7.43
N SER A 84 -3.34 16.52 -7.02
CA SER A 84 -4.76 16.26 -7.21
C SER A 84 -5.18 16.26 -8.68
N ASP A 85 -4.64 17.15 -9.50
CA ASP A 85 -4.93 17.19 -10.94
C ASP A 85 -4.34 15.97 -11.65
N GLN A 86 -3.13 15.58 -11.28
CA GLN A 86 -2.48 14.36 -11.79
C GLN A 86 -3.30 13.12 -11.43
N VAL A 87 -3.76 13.00 -10.19
CA VAL A 87 -4.64 11.89 -9.77
C VAL A 87 -5.94 11.87 -10.55
N ARG A 88 -6.58 13.02 -10.80
CA ARG A 88 -7.80 13.09 -11.62
C ARG A 88 -7.55 12.59 -13.04
N ASP A 89 -6.42 12.94 -13.65
CA ASP A 89 -6.09 12.48 -15.00
C ASP A 89 -5.89 10.96 -15.05
N HIS A 90 -5.17 10.38 -14.09
CA HIS A 90 -5.04 8.93 -14.01
C HIS A 90 -6.35 8.23 -13.67
N LEU A 91 -7.25 8.84 -12.89
CA LEU A 91 -8.60 8.30 -12.63
C LEU A 91 -9.44 8.23 -13.90
N LYS A 92 -9.40 9.26 -14.76
CA LYS A 92 -10.07 9.22 -16.07
C LYS A 92 -9.54 8.08 -16.94
N VAL A 93 -8.23 7.89 -16.99
CA VAL A 93 -7.59 6.79 -17.73
C VAL A 93 -7.97 5.43 -17.11
N ASN A 94 -8.04 5.33 -15.78
CA ASN A 94 -8.51 4.12 -15.11
C ASN A 94 -9.96 3.79 -15.49
N ARG A 95 -10.83 4.81 -15.51
CA ARG A 95 -12.25 4.67 -15.82
C ARG A 95 -12.50 4.25 -17.28
N ILE A 96 -11.80 4.85 -18.25
CA ILE A 96 -11.93 4.41 -19.65
C ILE A 96 -11.38 2.99 -19.84
N ALA A 97 -10.32 2.63 -19.12
CA ALA A 97 -9.78 1.28 -19.13
C ALA A 97 -10.74 0.25 -18.51
N ASP A 98 -11.43 0.60 -17.41
CA ASP A 98 -12.48 -0.23 -16.82
C ASP A 98 -13.64 -0.43 -17.81
N PHE A 99 -14.11 0.66 -18.44
CA PHE A 99 -15.22 0.65 -19.39
C PHE A 99 -14.95 -0.24 -20.61
N TYR A 100 -13.77 -0.12 -21.22
CA TYR A 100 -13.38 -0.92 -22.39
C TYR A 100 -12.65 -2.23 -22.01
N GLN A 101 -12.59 -2.57 -20.72
CA GLN A 101 -11.99 -3.82 -20.21
C GLN A 101 -10.52 -4.00 -20.63
N LEU A 102 -9.70 -2.97 -20.42
CA LEU A 102 -8.26 -2.95 -20.64
C LEU A 102 -7.51 -3.09 -19.29
N PRO A 103 -7.38 -4.31 -18.73
CA PRO A 103 -6.90 -4.51 -17.36
C PRO A 103 -5.47 -4.03 -17.13
N GLU A 104 -4.60 -4.11 -18.14
CA GLU A 104 -3.22 -3.65 -18.04
C GLU A 104 -3.13 -2.11 -17.97
N LEU A 105 -3.98 -1.41 -18.72
CA LEU A 105 -4.09 0.05 -18.64
C LEU A 105 -4.65 0.49 -17.29
N ALA A 106 -5.70 -0.18 -16.80
CA ALA A 106 -6.28 0.08 -15.50
C ALA A 106 -5.25 -0.16 -14.37
N SER A 107 -4.44 -1.22 -14.48
CA SER A 107 -3.35 -1.51 -13.54
C SER A 107 -2.26 -0.44 -13.56
N LEU A 108 -1.86 0.02 -14.76
CA LEU A 108 -0.88 1.09 -14.92
C LEU A 108 -1.39 2.40 -14.30
N ALA A 109 -2.63 2.80 -14.59
CA ALA A 109 -3.25 3.98 -13.98
C ALA A 109 -3.36 3.88 -12.46
N SER A 110 -3.78 2.72 -11.94
CA SER A 110 -3.83 2.49 -10.49
C SER A 110 -2.45 2.62 -9.84
N SER A 111 -1.40 2.14 -10.53
CA SER A 111 -0.02 2.22 -10.06
C SER A 111 0.50 3.67 -10.03
N ARG A 112 0.12 4.51 -11.00
CA ARG A 112 0.45 5.94 -11.00
C ARG A 112 -0.23 6.69 -9.86
N ILE A 113 -1.52 6.44 -9.66
CA ILE A 113 -2.27 7.00 -8.51
C ILE A 113 -1.60 6.59 -7.20
N LYS A 114 -1.22 5.32 -7.06
CA LYS A 114 -0.52 4.82 -5.86
C LYS A 114 0.78 5.59 -5.60
N LEU A 115 1.60 5.78 -6.64
CA LEU A 115 2.86 6.53 -6.51
C LEU A 115 2.62 7.97 -6.04
N ILE A 116 1.68 8.69 -6.66
CA ILE A 116 1.38 10.07 -6.28
C ILE A 116 0.93 10.16 -4.82
N LEU A 117 0.01 9.27 -4.40
CA LEU A 117 -0.48 9.26 -3.02
C LEU A 117 0.59 8.85 -1.99
N GLN A 118 1.57 8.05 -2.38
CA GLN A 118 2.68 7.64 -1.50
C GLN A 118 3.77 8.71 -1.40
N GLU A 119 4.03 9.46 -2.47
CA GLU A 119 5.05 10.50 -2.51
C GLU A 119 4.56 11.83 -1.92
N ASP A 120 3.30 12.20 -2.20
CA ASP A 120 2.69 13.46 -1.75
C ASP A 120 1.31 13.21 -1.15
N TRP A 121 1.32 12.62 0.06
CA TRP A 121 0.10 12.27 0.78
C TRP A 121 -0.77 13.51 1.06
N SER A 122 -2.02 13.43 0.63
CA SER A 122 -3.05 14.40 0.97
C SER A 122 -4.40 13.71 1.11
N LEU A 123 -5.07 13.94 2.23
CA LEU A 123 -6.42 13.42 2.46
C LEU A 123 -7.39 13.91 1.37
N ASP A 124 -7.28 15.17 0.93
CA ASP A 124 -8.12 15.71 -0.14
C ASP A 124 -7.89 14.99 -1.48
N CYS A 125 -6.62 14.69 -1.77
CA CYS A 125 -6.23 13.95 -2.97
C CYS A 125 -6.79 12.52 -2.92
N PHE A 126 -6.65 11.83 -1.77
CA PHE A 126 -7.21 10.50 -1.60
C PHE A 126 -8.74 10.49 -1.69
N MET A 127 -9.44 11.46 -1.09
CA MET A 127 -10.90 11.51 -1.13
C MET A 127 -11.42 11.64 -2.56
N THR A 128 -10.63 12.24 -3.47
CA THR A 128 -10.93 12.26 -4.91
C THR A 128 -10.91 10.84 -5.51
N VAL A 129 -9.98 9.97 -5.08
CA VAL A 129 -9.95 8.56 -5.48
C VAL A 129 -11.11 7.79 -4.88
N ALA A 130 -11.34 7.95 -3.57
CA ALA A 130 -12.38 7.23 -2.84
C ALA A 130 -13.78 7.50 -3.42
N ALA A 131 -14.06 8.73 -3.84
CA ALA A 131 -15.32 9.10 -4.47
C ALA A 131 -15.57 8.41 -5.83
N GLU A 132 -14.51 8.01 -6.56
CA GLU A 132 -14.66 7.33 -7.85
C GLU A 132 -14.82 5.81 -7.71
N LEU A 133 -14.44 5.21 -6.58
CA LEU A 133 -14.46 3.75 -6.39
C LEU A 133 -15.83 3.10 -6.67
N PRO A 134 -16.98 3.66 -6.23
CA PRO A 134 -18.29 3.07 -6.51
C PRO A 134 -18.64 3.00 -8.00
N HIS A 135 -17.99 3.81 -8.83
CA HIS A 135 -18.26 3.91 -10.26
C HIS A 135 -17.39 2.97 -11.10
N LEU A 136 -16.42 2.29 -10.49
CA LEU A 136 -15.54 1.35 -11.15
C LEU A 136 -16.10 -0.06 -11.00
N ALA A 137 -16.64 -0.61 -12.10
CA ALA A 137 -17.39 -1.85 -12.08
C ALA A 137 -16.48 -3.08 -11.98
N VAL A 138 -15.24 -3.01 -12.47
CA VAL A 138 -14.33 -4.17 -12.60
C VAL A 138 -13.00 -3.97 -11.88
N CYS A 139 -12.56 -2.72 -11.65
CA CYS A 139 -11.22 -2.37 -11.19
C CYS A 139 -10.95 -2.70 -9.70
N ARG A 140 -10.83 -4.00 -9.39
CA ARG A 140 -10.44 -4.53 -8.07
C ARG A 140 -9.13 -3.93 -7.56
N ASN A 141 -8.21 -3.63 -8.48
CA ASN A 141 -6.87 -3.16 -8.14
C ASN A 141 -6.90 -1.78 -7.48
N LEU A 142 -7.78 -0.87 -7.92
CA LEU A 142 -7.87 0.47 -7.34
C LEU A 142 -8.51 0.42 -5.94
N SER A 143 -9.57 -0.37 -5.75
CA SER A 143 -10.18 -0.57 -4.43
C SER A 143 -9.21 -1.22 -3.43
N ASP A 144 -8.47 -2.24 -3.87
CA ASP A 144 -7.50 -2.93 -3.01
C ASP A 144 -6.35 -1.99 -2.63
N MET A 145 -5.83 -1.23 -3.59
CA MET A 145 -4.81 -0.19 -3.39
C MET A 145 -5.29 0.91 -2.44
N ALA A 146 -6.49 1.45 -2.67
CA ALA A 146 -7.05 2.49 -1.80
C ALA A 146 -7.20 2.00 -0.37
N ALA A 147 -7.60 0.73 -0.16
CA ALA A 147 -7.70 0.14 1.17
C ALA A 147 -6.33 -0.03 1.82
N GLU A 148 -5.28 -0.39 1.08
CA GLU A 148 -3.91 -0.43 1.62
C GLU A 148 -3.47 0.94 2.13
N ILE A 149 -3.61 1.99 1.31
CA ILE A 149 -3.20 3.35 1.69
C ILE A 149 -4.06 3.87 2.85
N ALA A 150 -5.37 3.63 2.83
CA ALA A 150 -6.26 4.02 3.91
C ALA A 150 -5.92 3.32 5.24
N MET A 151 -5.40 2.08 5.22
CA MET A 151 -4.94 1.42 6.44
C MET A 151 -3.70 2.10 7.03
N ASP A 152 -2.76 2.54 6.19
CA ASP A 152 -1.55 3.25 6.63
C ASP A 152 -1.89 4.61 7.28
N HIS A 153 -2.94 5.27 6.78
CA HIS A 153 -3.42 6.58 7.25
C HIS A 153 -4.74 6.53 8.03
N LEU A 154 -5.12 5.36 8.57
CA LEU A 154 -6.49 5.11 9.09
C LEU A 154 -6.94 6.13 10.14
N HIS A 155 -6.02 6.60 10.96
CA HIS A 155 -6.29 7.58 12.02
C HIS A 155 -6.76 8.95 11.47
N GLU A 156 -6.24 9.39 10.32
CA GLU A 156 -6.68 10.61 9.63
C GLU A 156 -8.06 10.39 8.99
N PHE A 157 -8.28 9.21 8.39
CA PHE A 157 -9.55 8.84 7.74
C PHE A 157 -10.74 8.79 8.69
N VAL A 158 -10.60 8.04 9.79
CA VAL A 158 -11.71 7.79 10.72
C VAL A 158 -12.10 9.07 11.47
N SER A 159 -11.24 10.09 11.47
CA SER A 159 -11.48 11.37 12.13
C SER A 159 -12.13 12.42 11.21
N ASP A 160 -12.26 12.16 9.89
CA ASP A 160 -12.80 13.11 8.92
C ASP A 160 -14.24 12.74 8.53
N ASN A 161 -15.17 13.71 8.68
CA ASN A 161 -16.59 13.51 8.40
C ASN A 161 -16.90 13.19 6.93
N ARG A 162 -16.01 13.52 5.99
CA ARG A 162 -16.19 13.19 4.56
C ARG A 162 -16.10 11.69 4.33
N PHE A 163 -15.39 10.96 5.20
CA PHE A 163 -15.34 9.51 5.15
C PHE A 163 -16.69 8.89 5.53
N GLU A 164 -17.39 9.44 6.53
CA GLU A 164 -18.74 8.99 6.88
C GLU A 164 -19.74 9.23 5.74
N ALA A 165 -19.53 10.31 4.98
CA ALA A 165 -20.35 10.66 3.82
C ALA A 165 -20.07 9.80 2.57
N LEU A 166 -19.04 8.95 2.59
CA LEU A 166 -18.80 8.00 1.51
C LEU A 166 -19.90 6.94 1.54
N GLU A 167 -20.74 6.90 0.51
CA GLU A 167 -21.71 5.81 0.26
C GLU A 167 -20.99 4.52 -0.21
N VAL A 168 -19.90 4.16 0.46
CA VAL A 168 -18.98 3.12 0.06
C VAL A 168 -19.24 1.89 0.93
N ILE A 169 -20.24 1.09 0.53
CA ILE A 169 -20.41 -0.29 1.02
C ILE A 169 -19.97 -1.23 -0.11
N ASP A 170 -18.68 -1.19 -0.42
CA ASP A 170 -18.08 -1.95 -1.51
C ASP A 170 -16.85 -2.75 -1.03
N ARG A 171 -16.09 -3.28 -2.00
CA ARG A 171 -14.87 -4.04 -1.75
C ARG A 171 -13.84 -3.27 -0.90
N PHE A 172 -13.72 -1.96 -1.07
CA PHE A 172 -12.79 -1.14 -0.29
C PHE A 172 -13.15 -1.18 1.19
N ALA A 173 -14.41 -0.93 1.55
CA ALA A 173 -14.84 -0.95 2.95
C ALA A 173 -14.69 -2.35 3.57
N PHE A 174 -15.05 -3.41 2.84
CA PHE A 174 -14.87 -4.79 3.32
C PHE A 174 -13.40 -5.19 3.51
N LYS A 175 -12.49 -4.69 2.68
CA LYS A 175 -11.06 -4.92 2.84
C LYS A 175 -10.53 -4.14 4.05
N LEU A 176 -10.88 -2.86 4.18
CA LEU A 176 -10.48 -2.02 5.31
C LEU A 176 -10.89 -2.63 6.67
N LEU A 177 -12.15 -3.07 6.79
CA LEU A 177 -12.65 -3.72 8.01
C LEU A 177 -11.91 -5.02 8.33
N ARG A 178 -11.59 -5.81 7.30
CA ARG A 178 -10.86 -7.07 7.45
C ARG A 178 -9.43 -6.82 7.90
N ASP A 179 -8.73 -5.90 7.26
CA ASP A 179 -7.35 -5.55 7.55
C ASP A 179 -7.25 -4.95 8.97
N CYS A 180 -8.20 -4.09 9.35
CA CYS A 180 -8.32 -3.58 10.72
C CYS A 180 -8.53 -4.71 11.74
N GLY A 181 -9.45 -5.64 11.48
CA GLY A 181 -9.69 -6.80 12.34
C GLY A 181 -8.45 -7.70 12.51
N GLN A 182 -7.68 -7.88 11.44
CA GLN A 182 -6.41 -8.61 11.47
C GLN A 182 -5.35 -7.89 12.30
N ASN A 183 -5.21 -6.57 12.13
CA ASN A 183 -4.27 -5.76 12.91
C ASN A 183 -4.61 -5.76 14.41
N VAL A 184 -5.89 -5.61 14.76
CA VAL A 184 -6.35 -5.67 16.16
C VAL A 184 -6.03 -7.04 16.77
N LYS A 185 -6.27 -8.13 16.04
CA LYS A 185 -5.95 -9.48 16.50
C LYS A 185 -4.44 -9.66 16.71
N ALA A 186 -3.62 -9.24 15.74
CA ALA A 186 -2.16 -9.33 15.83
C ALA A 186 -1.61 -8.54 17.03
N MET A 187 -2.11 -7.32 17.24
CA MET A 187 -1.74 -6.50 18.41
C MET A 187 -2.14 -7.17 19.74
N GLN A 188 -3.31 -7.81 19.80
CA GLN A 188 -3.74 -8.54 20.99
C GLN A 188 -2.82 -9.72 21.31
N GLU A 189 -2.43 -10.50 20.30
CA GLU A 189 -1.49 -11.62 20.43
C GLU A 189 -0.11 -11.15 20.91
N GLU A 190 0.40 -10.04 20.37
CA GLU A 190 1.67 -9.45 20.80
C GLU A 190 1.62 -8.95 22.26
N LEU A 191 0.51 -8.29 22.65
CA LEU A 191 0.31 -7.85 24.03
C LEU A 191 0.27 -9.03 25.01
N GLU A 192 -0.36 -10.14 24.65
CA GLU A 192 -0.41 -11.35 25.48
C GLU A 192 0.96 -12.01 25.61
N ALA A 193 1.72 -12.05 24.51
CA ALA A 193 3.10 -12.55 24.51
C ALA A 193 4.00 -11.70 25.43
N LEU A 194 3.93 -10.37 25.31
CA LEU A 194 4.68 -9.43 26.14
C LEU A 194 4.32 -9.56 27.62
N ARG A 195 3.02 -9.66 27.96
CA ARG A 195 2.56 -9.89 29.34
C ARG A 195 3.12 -11.19 29.92
N THR A 196 3.13 -12.26 29.14
CA THR A 196 3.68 -13.56 29.55
C THR A 196 5.19 -13.49 29.79
N CYS A 197 5.93 -12.82 28.90
CA CYS A 197 7.37 -12.60 29.06
C CYS A 197 7.68 -11.76 30.30
N LEU A 198 6.93 -10.68 30.53
CA LEU A 198 7.07 -9.82 31.70
C LEU A 198 6.79 -10.58 33.00
N ALA A 199 5.74 -11.42 33.03
CA ALA A 199 5.44 -12.26 34.18
C ALA A 199 6.58 -13.25 34.50
N LYS A 200 7.16 -13.88 33.47
CA LYS A 200 8.32 -14.78 33.63
C LYS A 200 9.56 -14.02 34.14
N ALA A 201 9.87 -12.88 33.54
CA ALA A 201 11.02 -12.05 33.94
C ALA A 201 10.88 -11.59 35.40
N ASN A 202 9.70 -11.10 35.79
CA ASN A 202 9.42 -10.71 37.18
C ASN A 202 9.57 -11.88 38.15
N LYS A 203 9.09 -13.08 37.80
CA LYS A 203 9.27 -14.28 38.61
C LYS A 203 10.74 -14.67 38.78
N THR A 204 11.52 -14.65 37.69
CA THR A 204 12.96 -14.91 37.74
C THR A 204 13.69 -13.88 38.60
N LEU A 205 13.34 -12.60 38.48
CA LEU A 205 13.92 -11.53 39.26
C LEU A 205 13.58 -11.68 40.76
N GLN A 206 12.33 -12.03 41.08
CA GLN A 206 11.93 -12.29 42.46
C GLN A 206 12.69 -13.48 43.05
N ASN A 207 12.75 -14.60 42.34
CA ASN A 207 13.50 -15.78 42.75
C ASN A 207 14.99 -15.48 43.00
N ALA A 208 15.60 -14.63 42.17
CA ALA A 208 16.99 -14.19 42.33
C ALA A 208 17.16 -13.30 43.56
N LYS A 209 16.22 -12.38 43.84
CA LYS A 209 16.19 -11.58 45.07
C LYS A 209 16.11 -12.46 46.32
N ASP A 210 15.17 -13.40 46.33
CA ASP A 210 14.98 -14.33 47.46
C ASP A 210 16.28 -15.14 47.72
N SER A 211 16.94 -15.61 46.65
CA SER A 211 18.22 -16.33 46.75
C SER A 211 19.34 -15.44 47.33
N LEU A 212 19.39 -14.18 46.92
CA LEU A 212 20.38 -13.21 47.41
C LEU A 212 20.17 -12.90 48.89
N GLU A 213 18.92 -12.74 49.34
CA GLU A 213 18.58 -12.53 50.75
C GLU A 213 19.01 -13.70 51.62
N VAL A 214 18.75 -14.94 51.18
CA VAL A 214 19.21 -16.16 51.87
C VAL A 214 20.73 -16.20 51.95
N LEU A 215 21.43 -15.89 50.84
CA LEU A 215 22.88 -15.87 50.80
C LEU A 215 23.47 -14.85 51.79
N GLN A 216 22.92 -13.63 51.83
CA GLN A 216 23.35 -12.57 52.75
C GLN A 216 23.20 -12.97 54.22
N LYS A 217 22.18 -13.75 54.57
CA LYS A 217 21.93 -14.22 55.94
C LYS A 217 22.70 -15.51 56.30
N THR A 218 23.34 -16.17 55.34
CA THR A 218 23.96 -17.49 55.56
C THR A 218 25.50 -17.40 55.63
N GLU A 219 26.06 -17.48 56.83
CA GLU A 219 27.52 -17.47 57.02
C GLU A 219 28.19 -18.83 56.74
N LYS A 220 27.49 -19.95 57.02
CA LYS A 220 27.97 -21.33 56.88
C LYS A 220 26.86 -22.30 56.53
N CYS A 221 27.20 -23.44 55.92
CA CYS A 221 26.23 -24.49 55.62
C CYS A 221 25.62 -25.07 56.90
N ARG A 222 24.29 -25.20 56.95
CA ARG A 222 23.57 -25.70 58.13
C ARG A 222 23.74 -27.19 58.40
N HIS A 223 24.17 -27.94 57.38
CA HIS A 223 24.32 -29.39 57.46
C HIS A 223 25.76 -29.82 57.69
N CYS A 224 26.71 -29.36 56.85
CA CYS A 224 28.11 -29.79 56.96
C CYS A 224 28.99 -28.81 57.75
N ALA A 225 28.59 -27.53 57.87
CA ALA A 225 29.31 -26.47 58.57
C ALA A 225 30.82 -26.35 58.22
N VAL A 226 31.22 -26.83 57.03
CA VAL A 226 32.62 -26.84 56.58
C VAL A 226 33.00 -25.48 56.01
N GLY A 227 33.95 -24.81 56.65
CA GLY A 227 34.59 -23.60 56.12
C GLY A 227 33.63 -22.43 55.85
N LYS A 228 34.01 -21.56 54.91
CA LYS A 228 33.13 -20.50 54.39
C LYS A 228 32.00 -21.11 53.57
N PHE A 229 30.82 -20.49 53.59
CA PHE A 229 29.69 -20.94 52.79
C PHE A 229 29.95 -20.78 51.30
N ASP A 230 30.30 -21.88 50.65
CA ASP A 230 30.37 -22.00 49.20
C ASP A 230 29.06 -22.62 48.67
N CYS A 231 28.47 -21.98 47.65
CA CYS A 231 27.13 -22.29 47.18
C CYS A 231 26.92 -21.98 45.70
N TYR A 232 25.85 -22.52 45.13
CA TYR A 232 25.36 -22.21 43.79
C TYR A 232 23.83 -22.13 43.77
N ILE A 233 23.28 -21.43 42.77
CA ILE A 233 21.83 -21.36 42.53
C ILE A 233 21.46 -22.48 41.55
N ALA A 234 20.60 -23.40 41.97
CA ALA A 234 20.10 -24.46 41.10
C ALA A 234 18.99 -23.94 40.15
N PRO A 235 18.61 -24.70 39.09
CA PRO A 235 17.55 -24.30 38.14
C PRO A 235 16.17 -24.07 38.77
N ASP A 236 15.94 -24.62 39.97
CA ASP A 236 14.74 -24.39 40.78
C ASP A 236 14.82 -23.09 41.62
N TYR A 237 15.86 -22.27 41.37
CA TYR A 237 16.19 -21.05 42.09
C TYR A 237 16.35 -21.24 43.61
N ILE A 238 16.84 -22.40 44.02
CA ILE A 238 17.20 -22.67 45.41
C ILE A 238 18.70 -22.55 45.57
N LEU A 239 19.14 -21.83 46.61
CA LEU A 239 20.53 -21.79 47.01
C LEU A 239 20.96 -23.14 47.61
N ARG A 240 22.06 -23.73 47.11
CA ARG A 240 22.53 -25.05 47.57
C ARG A 240 24.00 -25.01 47.94
N CYS A 241 24.36 -25.71 49.01
CA CYS A 241 25.75 -25.83 49.42
C CYS A 241 26.54 -26.66 48.38
N SER A 242 27.69 -26.14 47.94
CA SER A 242 28.55 -26.82 46.95
C SER A 242 29.11 -28.15 47.48
N ASN A 243 29.27 -28.30 48.81
CA ASN A 243 29.92 -29.46 49.41
C ASN A 243 28.98 -30.62 49.75
N CYS A 244 27.74 -30.34 50.15
CA CYS A 244 26.78 -31.38 50.59
C CYS A 244 25.41 -31.29 49.90
N ASN A 245 25.24 -30.37 48.95
CA ASN A 245 24.02 -30.16 48.16
C ASN A 245 22.75 -29.87 48.99
N THR A 246 22.93 -29.52 50.28
CA THR A 246 21.83 -29.15 51.17
C THR A 246 21.16 -27.87 50.64
N LYS A 247 19.83 -27.88 50.61
CA LYS A 247 19.01 -26.73 50.23
C LYS A 247 19.05 -25.68 51.34
N HIS A 248 19.21 -24.42 50.98
CA HIS A 248 19.07 -23.26 51.84
C HIS A 248 17.90 -22.42 51.32
N ARG A 249 16.94 -22.15 52.20
CA ARG A 249 15.75 -21.32 51.99
C ARG A 249 15.49 -20.59 53.30
N GLU A 250 14.81 -19.45 53.24
CA GLU A 250 14.21 -18.84 54.44
C GLU A 250 13.28 -19.83 55.15
#